data_AF-A0A849H5D0-F1
#
_entry.id   AF-A0A849H5D0-F1
#
_cell.length_a   1.000
_cell.length_b   1.000
_cell.length_c   1.000
_cell.angle_alpha   90.00
_cell.angle_beta   90.00
_cell.angle_gamma   90.00
#
_symmetry.space_group_name_H-M   'P 1'
#
loop_
_entity.id
_entity.type
_entity.pdbx_description
1 polymer ?
#
loop_
_entity_poly.entity_id
_entity_poly.type
_entity_poly.pdbx_seq_one_letter_code
_entity_poly.pdbx_strand_id
1 'polypeptide(L)'
;MTGLFGQDAYAVRFDWGPVGATAVGAEVSVVVDVLSFTTSVTVAVERGMRVFPFAWKDSRAQEFAQSRDAVLAVGRLEATRPGAVPAPSLSPAQLTSCPLVPRLVLPSPNGSSITTVLQDSRSTDDVFSPEARSAADLFVAVADAGRLDESMHNCVGGRELIAKGFVADVDVAAELDASTTVPVLVDGAFAPIGQGE
;
A
#
# COMPACT_ATOMS: atom_id res chain seq x y z
N MET A 1 2.51 -16.87 23.08
CA MET A 1 1.26 -17.15 23.81
C MET A 1 0.17 -16.99 22.77
N THR A 2 -0.37 -18.09 22.24
CA THR A 2 -1.56 -18.04 21.38
C THR A 2 -2.68 -17.46 22.22
N GLY A 3 -3.13 -16.26 21.88
CA GLY A 3 -4.14 -15.58 22.67
C GLY A 3 -5.46 -16.33 22.52
N LEU A 4 -6.12 -16.69 23.62
CA LEU A 4 -7.47 -17.29 23.60
C LEU A 4 -8.49 -16.43 22.80
N PHE A 5 -8.17 -15.15 22.61
CA PHE A 5 -8.96 -14.15 21.89
C PHE A 5 -8.29 -13.66 20.59
N GLY A 6 -7.19 -14.30 20.15
CA GLY A 6 -6.45 -13.94 18.94
C GLY A 6 -6.89 -14.72 17.70
N GLN A 7 -6.45 -14.27 16.53
CA GLN A 7 -6.77 -14.91 15.25
C GLN A 7 -5.82 -16.07 14.89
N ASP A 8 -4.97 -16.51 15.82
CA ASP A 8 -3.91 -17.51 15.60
C ASP A 8 -4.44 -18.88 15.12
N ALA A 9 -5.71 -19.20 15.41
CA ALA A 9 -6.35 -20.44 14.99
C ALA A 9 -6.84 -20.45 13.53
N TYR A 10 -6.74 -19.32 12.81
CA TYR A 10 -7.19 -19.16 11.42
C TYR A 10 -5.99 -18.98 10.47
N ALA A 11 -6.06 -19.50 9.23
CA ALA A 11 -5.06 -19.20 8.18
C ALA A 11 -5.17 -17.77 7.70
N VAL A 12 -6.39 -17.40 7.31
CA VAL A 12 -6.64 -16.10 6.70
C VAL A 12 -7.14 -15.20 7.81
N ARG A 13 -6.25 -14.32 8.22
CA ARG A 13 -6.45 -13.36 9.31
C ARG A 13 -6.58 -11.98 8.72
N PHE A 14 -7.31 -11.13 9.41
CA PHE A 14 -7.52 -9.76 8.96
C PHE A 14 -7.62 -8.83 10.15
N ASP A 15 -6.84 -7.77 10.11
CA ASP A 15 -6.86 -6.73 11.14
C ASP A 15 -6.34 -5.43 10.53
N TRP A 16 -6.52 -4.33 11.25
CA TRP A 16 -6.29 -2.99 10.75
C TRP A 16 -5.15 -2.30 11.49
N GLY A 17 -4.38 -1.51 10.73
CA GLY A 17 -3.37 -0.63 11.28
C GLY A 17 -2.20 -1.36 11.95
N PRO A 18 -1.29 -0.61 12.60
CA PRO A 18 -0.07 -1.18 13.19
C PRO A 18 -0.32 -2.17 14.34
N VAL A 19 -1.44 -2.00 15.07
CA VAL A 19 -1.84 -2.92 16.15
C VAL A 19 -2.21 -4.27 15.54
N GLY A 20 -3.08 -4.27 14.53
CA GLY A 20 -3.45 -5.48 13.81
C GLY A 20 -2.26 -6.16 13.14
N ALA A 21 -1.36 -5.38 12.54
CA ALA A 21 -0.11 -5.87 11.96
C ALA A 21 0.75 -6.68 12.94
N THR A 22 0.78 -6.27 14.22
CA THR A 22 1.51 -7.00 15.28
C THR A 22 0.77 -8.29 15.67
N ALA A 23 -0.57 -8.29 15.58
CA ALA A 23 -1.43 -9.38 16.04
C ALA A 23 -1.64 -10.49 14.99
N VAL A 24 -1.61 -10.16 13.69
CA VAL A 24 -1.97 -11.09 12.60
C VAL A 24 -0.80 -11.80 11.93
N GLY A 25 0.41 -11.67 12.49
CA GLY A 25 1.63 -12.20 11.92
C GLY A 25 1.50 -13.60 11.29
N ALA A 26 1.80 -13.73 10.00
CA ALA A 26 1.58 -14.94 9.19
C ALA A 26 2.74 -15.19 8.21
N GLU A 27 2.84 -16.41 7.62
CA GLU A 27 3.98 -16.79 6.75
C GLU A 27 4.09 -15.87 5.54
N VAL A 28 2.92 -15.45 5.07
CA VAL A 28 2.74 -14.41 4.08
C VAL A 28 1.80 -13.39 4.71
N SER A 29 2.19 -12.12 4.65
CA SER A 29 1.36 -11.01 5.09
C SER A 29 1.13 -10.06 3.92
N VAL A 30 -0.14 -9.70 3.67
CA VAL A 30 -0.53 -8.78 2.60
C VAL A 30 -0.92 -7.45 3.20
N VAL A 31 -0.21 -6.39 2.83
CA VAL A 31 -0.57 -5.02 3.21
C VAL A 31 -1.61 -4.49 2.23
N VAL A 32 -2.69 -3.91 2.74
CA VAL A 32 -3.74 -3.28 1.94
C VAL A 32 -3.93 -1.82 2.40
N ASP A 33 -3.59 -0.87 1.53
CA ASP A 33 -3.76 0.57 1.72
C ASP A 33 -4.07 1.20 0.35
N VAL A 34 -5.30 0.95 -0.11
CA VAL A 34 -5.77 1.22 -1.48
C VAL A 34 -5.74 2.72 -1.84
N LEU A 35 -5.90 3.62 -0.86
CA LEU A 35 -5.90 5.08 -1.03
C LEU A 35 -4.76 5.75 -0.22
N SER A 36 -3.50 5.68 -0.66
CA SER A 36 -3.07 5.03 -1.91
C SER A 36 -1.70 4.36 -1.85
N PHE A 37 -1.17 4.08 -0.67
CA PHE A 37 0.17 3.52 -0.55
C PHE A 37 0.35 2.23 -1.37
N THR A 38 -0.49 1.20 -1.20
CA THR A 38 -0.28 -0.08 -1.90
C THR A 38 -0.53 0.05 -3.40
N THR A 39 -1.52 0.85 -3.80
CA THR A 39 -1.76 1.18 -5.22
C THR A 39 -0.55 1.90 -5.84
N SER A 40 0.05 2.84 -5.13
CA SER A 40 1.28 3.52 -5.55
C SER A 40 2.47 2.57 -5.64
N VAL A 41 2.62 1.64 -4.70
CA VAL A 41 3.66 0.61 -4.76
C VAL A 41 3.48 -0.25 -6.01
N THR A 42 2.27 -0.72 -6.30
CA THR A 42 1.99 -1.51 -7.51
C THR A 42 2.36 -0.75 -8.78
N VAL A 43 1.88 0.47 -8.95
CA VAL A 43 2.20 1.31 -10.13
C VAL A 43 3.71 1.57 -10.24
N ALA A 44 4.40 1.88 -9.15
CA ALA A 44 5.84 2.15 -9.18
C ALA A 44 6.66 0.90 -9.55
N VAL A 45 6.33 -0.25 -8.96
CA VAL A 45 7.02 -1.52 -9.23
C VAL A 45 6.75 -2.02 -10.65
N GLU A 46 5.52 -1.87 -11.15
CA GLU A 46 5.15 -2.18 -12.53
C GLU A 46 5.94 -1.34 -13.54
N ARG A 47 6.25 -0.09 -13.17
CA ARG A 47 7.14 0.81 -13.93
C ARG A 47 8.64 0.52 -13.76
N GLY A 48 9.01 -0.52 -13.00
CA GLY A 48 10.38 -0.97 -12.80
C GLY A 48 11.13 -0.30 -11.65
N MET A 49 10.44 0.38 -10.72
CA MET A 49 11.07 0.99 -9.55
C MET A 49 11.17 -0.02 -8.39
N ARG A 50 12.24 0.06 -7.59
CA ARG A 50 12.25 -0.57 -6.24
C ARG A 50 11.74 0.42 -5.20
N VAL A 51 10.76 0.02 -4.40
CA VAL A 51 10.09 0.93 -3.45
C VAL A 51 10.43 0.60 -2.01
N PHE A 52 11.12 1.50 -1.32
CA PHE A 52 11.39 1.43 0.11
C PHE A 52 10.25 2.08 0.91
N PRO A 53 9.48 1.33 1.71
CA PRO A 53 8.55 1.92 2.66
C PRO A 53 9.31 2.74 3.72
N PHE A 54 8.76 3.88 4.14
CA PHE A 54 9.22 4.62 5.32
C PHE A 54 8.06 5.20 6.16
N ALA A 55 8.02 4.97 7.47
CA ALA A 55 6.82 5.26 8.26
C ALA A 55 6.42 6.75 8.34
N TRP A 56 7.39 7.68 8.37
CA TRP A 56 7.09 9.10 8.63
C TRP A 56 7.83 10.04 7.67
N LYS A 57 7.13 11.03 7.11
CA LYS A 57 7.75 12.09 6.29
C LYS A 57 8.37 13.16 7.19
N ASP A 58 9.46 12.83 7.86
CA ASP A 58 10.30 13.76 8.63
C ASP A 58 11.74 13.78 8.11
N SER A 59 12.65 14.49 8.78
CA SER A 59 14.06 14.61 8.35
C SER A 59 14.75 13.25 8.19
N ARG A 60 14.33 12.23 8.94
CA ARG A 60 14.88 10.87 8.86
C ARG A 60 14.56 10.20 7.52
N ALA A 61 13.46 10.57 6.86
CA ALA A 61 13.12 10.04 5.54
C ALA A 61 14.15 10.47 4.49
N GLN A 62 14.66 11.70 4.59
CA GLN A 62 15.67 12.23 3.69
C GLN A 62 17.03 11.56 3.90
N GLU A 63 17.43 11.39 5.17
CA GLU A 63 18.65 10.65 5.55
C GLU A 63 18.57 9.18 5.11
N PHE A 64 17.41 8.55 5.31
CA PHE A 64 17.18 7.17 4.89
C PHE A 64 17.27 7.03 3.36
N ALA A 65 16.65 7.94 2.60
CA ALA A 65 16.74 7.95 1.14
C ALA A 65 18.20 8.08 0.67
N GLN A 66 18.99 8.98 1.28
CA GLN A 66 20.42 9.10 1.00
C GLN A 66 21.18 7.80 1.30
N SER A 67 20.92 7.17 2.46
CA SER A 67 21.58 5.93 2.86
C SER A 67 21.28 4.75 1.93
N ARG A 68 20.14 4.79 1.23
CA ARG A 68 19.68 3.77 0.29
C ARG A 68 19.97 4.10 -1.16
N ASP A 69 20.64 5.23 -1.45
CA ASP A 69 20.80 5.80 -2.80
C ASP A 69 19.46 5.84 -3.55
N ALA A 70 18.45 6.41 -2.90
CA ALA A 70 17.07 6.44 -3.35
C ALA A 70 16.52 7.87 -3.39
N VAL A 71 15.52 8.09 -4.24
CA VAL A 71 14.79 9.35 -4.32
C VAL A 71 13.66 9.32 -3.29
N LEU A 72 13.56 10.36 -2.46
CA LEU A 72 12.44 10.52 -1.53
C LEU A 72 11.21 11.06 -2.27
N ALA A 73 10.08 10.37 -2.15
CA ALA A 73 8.81 10.85 -2.69
C ALA A 73 8.42 12.21 -2.07
N VAL A 74 8.06 13.17 -2.92
CA VAL A 74 7.57 14.48 -2.48
C VAL A 74 6.10 14.39 -2.05
N GLY A 75 5.57 15.45 -1.44
CA GLY A 75 4.14 15.48 -1.07
C GLY A 75 3.25 15.61 -2.31
N ARG A 76 2.05 15.01 -2.31
CA ARG A 76 1.12 15.14 -3.46
C ARG A 76 0.85 16.61 -3.82
N LEU A 77 0.57 17.45 -2.82
CA LEU A 77 0.35 18.90 -3.02
C LEU A 77 1.63 19.67 -3.39
N GLU A 78 2.79 19.13 -3.08
CA GLU A 78 4.08 19.72 -3.45
C GLU A 78 4.39 19.44 -4.93
N ALA A 79 4.10 18.21 -5.38
CA ALA A 79 4.25 17.78 -6.77
C ALA A 79 3.35 18.53 -7.76
N THR A 80 2.21 19.08 -7.30
CA THR A 80 1.26 19.81 -8.16
C THR A 80 1.45 21.33 -8.17
N ARG A 81 2.46 21.87 -7.45
CA ARG A 81 2.66 23.33 -7.42
C ARG A 81 3.08 23.85 -8.80
N PRO A 82 2.62 25.05 -9.22
CA PRO A 82 3.11 25.69 -10.43
C PRO A 82 4.64 25.82 -10.41
N GLY A 83 5.31 25.31 -11.45
CA GLY A 83 6.77 25.32 -11.56
C GLY A 83 7.49 24.23 -10.74
N ALA A 84 6.76 23.31 -10.10
CA ALA A 84 7.36 22.14 -9.49
C ALA A 84 8.04 21.25 -10.56
N VAL A 85 9.23 20.74 -10.21
CA VAL A 85 9.88 19.71 -11.02
C VAL A 85 9.07 18.41 -10.86
N PRO A 86 8.67 17.73 -11.96
CA PRO A 86 7.97 16.45 -11.87
C PRO A 86 8.76 15.45 -11.04
N ALA A 87 8.15 14.98 -9.95
CA ALA A 87 8.79 14.09 -8.99
C ALA A 87 7.79 13.03 -8.49
N PRO A 88 8.25 11.82 -8.15
CA PRO A 88 7.41 10.80 -7.54
C PRO A 88 6.75 11.30 -6.25
N SER A 89 5.49 10.93 -6.04
CA SER A 89 4.74 11.20 -4.82
C SER A 89 3.93 9.96 -4.44
N LEU A 90 3.16 10.02 -3.35
CA LEU A 90 2.17 8.99 -3.01
C LEU A 90 0.93 8.96 -3.96
N SER A 91 0.88 9.77 -5.02
CA SER A 91 -0.24 9.76 -5.98
C SER A 91 -0.02 8.68 -7.04
N PRO A 92 -0.86 7.63 -7.13
CA PRO A 92 -0.77 6.63 -8.20
C PRO A 92 -0.87 7.26 -9.59
N ALA A 93 -1.79 8.20 -9.80
CA ALA A 93 -1.98 8.84 -11.10
C ALA A 93 -0.75 9.68 -11.51
N GLN A 94 -0.06 10.32 -10.55
CA GLN A 94 1.22 10.97 -10.85
C GLN A 94 2.33 9.96 -11.12
N LEU A 95 2.35 8.84 -10.39
CA LEU A 95 3.33 7.77 -10.58
C LEU A 95 3.22 7.09 -11.95
N THR A 96 2.09 7.15 -12.66
CA THR A 96 2.01 6.59 -14.03
C THR A 96 2.82 7.42 -15.04
N SER A 97 3.02 8.72 -14.79
CA SER A 97 3.58 9.68 -15.75
C SER A 97 4.85 10.40 -15.28
N CYS A 98 5.21 10.31 -14.00
CA CYS A 98 6.42 10.96 -13.47
C CYS A 98 7.71 10.33 -14.05
N PRO A 99 8.86 11.03 -13.99
CA PRO A 99 10.16 10.44 -14.34
C PRO A 99 10.45 9.15 -13.56
N LEU A 100 11.10 8.20 -14.22
CA LEU A 100 11.53 6.94 -13.59
C LEU A 100 12.71 7.19 -12.64
N VAL A 101 12.63 6.62 -11.43
CA VAL A 101 13.74 6.59 -10.48
C VAL A 101 14.02 5.12 -10.13
N PRO A 102 15.28 4.64 -10.19
CA PRO A 102 15.56 3.22 -9.93
C PRO A 102 15.14 2.76 -8.52
N ARG A 103 15.22 3.66 -7.54
CA ARG A 103 14.99 3.40 -6.11
C ARG A 103 14.19 4.56 -5.53
N LEU A 104 13.00 4.26 -4.98
CA LEU A 104 12.03 5.24 -4.47
C LEU A 104 11.75 4.98 -2.99
N VAL A 105 11.92 5.97 -2.10
CA VAL A 105 11.38 5.90 -0.73
C VAL A 105 9.98 6.50 -0.72
N LEU A 106 9.00 5.75 -0.24
CA LEU A 106 7.58 6.13 -0.27
C LEU A 106 7.00 6.19 1.15
N PRO A 107 6.97 7.38 1.80
CA PRO A 107 6.48 7.45 3.16
C PRO A 107 4.95 7.42 3.22
N SER A 108 4.37 6.61 4.11
CA SER A 108 2.91 6.59 4.36
C SER A 108 2.60 6.33 5.84
N PRO A 109 1.70 7.11 6.47
CA PRO A 109 1.37 6.94 7.89
C PRO A 109 0.69 5.59 8.18
N ASN A 110 0.06 4.97 7.16
CA ASN A 110 -0.69 3.73 7.30
C ASN A 110 0.09 2.55 6.70
N GLY A 111 0.02 2.36 5.38
CA GLY A 111 0.57 1.19 4.70
C GLY A 111 2.07 0.97 4.94
N SER A 112 2.87 2.04 4.96
CA SER A 112 4.31 1.91 5.26
C SER A 112 4.58 1.57 6.73
N SER A 113 3.77 2.08 7.67
CA SER A 113 3.88 1.74 9.09
C SER A 113 3.55 0.26 9.32
N ILE A 114 2.46 -0.23 8.71
CA ILE A 114 2.04 -1.64 8.75
C ILE A 114 3.15 -2.54 8.19
N THR A 115 3.71 -2.17 7.03
CA THR A 115 4.79 -2.92 6.38
C THR A 115 6.01 -3.08 7.29
N THR A 116 6.36 -2.04 8.04
CA THR A 116 7.50 -2.07 8.98
C THR A 116 7.27 -3.08 10.12
N VAL A 117 6.02 -3.21 10.57
CA VAL A 117 5.65 -4.12 11.67
C VAL A 117 5.61 -5.58 11.21
N LEU A 118 5.18 -5.85 9.97
CA LEU A 118 4.99 -7.21 9.44
C LEU A 118 6.28 -7.95 9.07
N GLN A 119 7.46 -7.32 9.14
CA GLN A 119 8.72 -7.97 8.76
C GLN A 119 9.10 -9.18 9.63
N ASP A 120 8.38 -9.46 10.72
CA ASP A 120 8.78 -10.43 11.76
C ASP A 120 7.75 -11.55 12.05
N SER A 121 7.03 -12.12 11.08
CA SER A 121 5.99 -13.12 11.42
C SER A 121 5.75 -14.28 10.44
N ARG A 122 5.24 -15.42 10.96
CA ARG A 122 4.91 -16.67 10.22
C ARG A 122 3.73 -17.48 10.83
N SER A 123 2.84 -18.10 10.02
CA SER A 123 1.82 -19.14 10.36
C SER A 123 1.06 -19.77 9.15
N THR A 124 0.42 -20.97 9.31
CA THR A 124 -0.36 -21.80 8.34
C THR A 124 -1.79 -22.26 8.79
N ASP A 125 -2.63 -22.67 7.81
CA ASP A 125 -3.87 -23.55 7.77
C ASP A 125 -5.31 -22.99 7.53
N ASP A 126 -5.94 -23.42 6.42
CA ASP A 126 -7.15 -22.93 5.67
C ASP A 126 -8.50 -22.76 6.42
N VAL A 127 -8.63 -21.77 7.30
CA VAL A 127 -9.94 -21.20 7.70
C VAL A 127 -9.84 -19.67 7.79
N PHE A 128 -10.84 -18.94 7.30
CA PHE A 128 -10.93 -17.48 7.47
C PHE A 128 -11.35 -17.14 8.90
N SER A 129 -10.72 -16.14 9.51
CA SER A 129 -11.29 -15.50 10.69
C SER A 129 -12.63 -14.82 10.34
N PRO A 130 -13.54 -14.62 11.31
CA PRO A 130 -14.77 -13.87 11.09
C PRO A 130 -14.52 -12.48 10.46
N GLU A 131 -13.44 -11.82 10.85
CA GLU A 131 -13.00 -10.52 10.32
C GLU A 131 -12.60 -10.64 8.84
N ALA A 132 -11.79 -11.65 8.50
CA ALA A 132 -11.39 -11.90 7.12
C ALA A 132 -12.60 -12.26 6.24
N ARG A 133 -13.54 -13.08 6.76
CA ARG A 133 -14.76 -13.45 6.04
C ARG A 133 -15.64 -12.23 5.77
N SER A 134 -15.79 -11.36 6.78
CA SER A 134 -16.58 -10.14 6.64
C SER A 134 -16.03 -9.21 5.55
N ALA A 135 -14.70 -9.07 5.46
CA ALA A 135 -14.06 -8.29 4.40
C ALA A 135 -14.30 -8.90 3.01
N ALA A 136 -14.16 -10.22 2.87
CA ALA A 136 -14.41 -10.92 1.61
C ALA A 136 -15.86 -10.81 1.15
N ASP A 137 -16.83 -10.99 2.07
CA ASP A 137 -18.26 -10.88 1.77
C ASP A 137 -18.65 -9.48 1.32
N LEU A 138 -18.10 -8.45 1.96
CA LEU A 138 -18.33 -7.07 1.55
C LEU A 138 -17.81 -6.81 0.13
N PHE A 139 -16.59 -7.29 -0.19
CA PHE A 139 -16.03 -7.15 -1.52
C PHE A 139 -16.92 -7.81 -2.57
N VAL A 140 -17.30 -9.08 -2.37
CA VAL A 140 -18.17 -9.83 -3.29
C VAL A 140 -19.49 -9.08 -3.51
N ALA A 141 -20.15 -8.63 -2.43
CA ALA A 141 -21.42 -7.92 -2.53
C ALA A 141 -21.32 -6.60 -3.32
N VAL A 142 -20.21 -5.86 -3.15
CA VAL A 142 -19.98 -4.59 -3.86
C VAL A 142 -19.59 -4.84 -5.33
N ALA A 143 -18.74 -5.83 -5.58
CA ALA A 143 -18.27 -6.18 -6.92
C ALA A 143 -19.39 -6.75 -7.78
N ASP A 144 -20.19 -7.70 -7.27
CA ASP A 144 -21.32 -8.30 -7.97
C ASP A 144 -22.40 -7.25 -8.31
N ALA A 145 -22.54 -6.23 -7.46
CA ALA A 145 -23.43 -5.11 -7.72
C ALA A 145 -22.87 -4.10 -8.73
N GLY A 146 -21.61 -4.24 -9.18
CA GLY A 146 -20.93 -3.27 -10.04
C GLY A 146 -20.68 -1.91 -9.37
N ARG A 147 -20.58 -1.89 -8.03
CA ARG A 147 -20.53 -0.65 -7.22
C ARG A 147 -19.15 -0.34 -6.66
N LEU A 148 -18.10 -0.99 -7.17
CA LEU A 148 -16.74 -0.80 -6.66
C LEU A 148 -16.29 0.65 -6.85
N ASP A 149 -16.46 1.19 -8.06
CA ASP A 149 -16.15 2.59 -8.39
C ASP A 149 -16.92 3.58 -7.50
N GLU A 150 -18.24 3.42 -7.41
CA GLU A 150 -19.11 4.23 -6.54
C GLU A 150 -18.65 4.16 -5.07
N SER A 151 -18.30 2.97 -4.58
CA SER A 151 -17.89 2.75 -3.19
C SER A 151 -16.56 3.43 -2.90
N MET A 152 -15.60 3.35 -3.82
CA MET A 152 -14.29 3.99 -3.71
C MET A 152 -14.41 5.51 -3.71
N HIS A 153 -15.23 6.07 -4.60
CA HIS A 153 -15.49 7.51 -4.67
C HIS A 153 -16.21 8.07 -3.45
N ASN A 154 -17.12 7.28 -2.84
CA ASN A 154 -17.94 7.73 -1.71
C ASN A 154 -17.36 7.40 -0.32
N CYS A 155 -16.32 6.55 -0.24
CA CYS A 155 -15.65 6.30 1.03
C CYS A 155 -14.96 7.58 1.56
N VAL A 156 -14.64 7.60 2.86
CA VAL A 156 -14.05 8.79 3.51
C VAL A 156 -12.73 9.20 2.84
N GLY A 157 -11.84 8.24 2.56
CA GLY A 157 -10.55 8.50 1.90
C GLY A 157 -10.72 9.02 0.46
N GLY A 158 -11.65 8.45 -0.30
CA GLY A 158 -11.94 8.88 -1.67
C GLY A 158 -12.45 10.32 -1.71
N ARG A 159 -13.46 10.63 -0.89
CA ARG A 159 -13.99 11.99 -0.75
C ARG A 159 -12.95 13.00 -0.29
N GLU A 160 -12.04 12.61 0.61
CA GLU A 160 -10.94 13.48 1.05
C GLU A 160 -9.95 13.78 -0.08
N LEU A 161 -9.56 12.76 -0.86
CA LEU A 161 -8.68 12.93 -2.03
C LEU A 161 -9.33 13.79 -3.11
N ILE A 162 -10.61 13.55 -3.41
CA ILE A 162 -11.39 14.33 -4.38
C ILE A 162 -11.48 15.80 -3.94
N ALA A 163 -11.78 16.07 -2.66
CA ALA A 163 -11.83 17.43 -2.13
C ALA A 163 -10.47 18.16 -2.23
N LYS A 164 -9.36 17.41 -2.26
CA LYS A 164 -8.00 17.92 -2.45
C LYS A 164 -7.57 17.98 -3.92
N GLY A 165 -8.44 17.63 -4.86
CA GLY A 165 -8.18 17.66 -6.31
C GLY A 165 -7.52 16.39 -6.88
N PHE A 166 -7.52 15.28 -6.14
CA PHE A 166 -6.89 14.02 -6.53
C PHE A 166 -7.91 12.94 -6.94
N VAL A 167 -8.93 13.31 -7.72
CA VAL A 167 -9.93 12.34 -8.22
C VAL A 167 -9.29 11.21 -9.04
N ALA A 168 -8.30 11.54 -9.87
CA ALA A 168 -7.57 10.56 -10.66
C ALA A 168 -6.84 9.50 -9.80
N ASP A 169 -6.47 9.83 -8.55
CA ASP A 169 -5.89 8.83 -7.63
C ASP A 169 -6.94 7.81 -7.19
N VAL A 170 -8.20 8.25 -7.05
CA VAL A 170 -9.33 7.39 -6.68
C VAL A 170 -9.76 6.55 -7.88
N ASP A 171 -9.78 7.14 -9.09
CA ASP A 171 -10.06 6.44 -10.35
C ASP A 171 -9.09 5.25 -10.53
N VAL A 172 -7.78 5.50 -10.48
CA VAL A 172 -6.75 4.46 -10.61
C VAL A 172 -6.89 3.38 -9.52
N ALA A 173 -7.22 3.78 -8.30
CA ALA A 173 -7.37 2.84 -7.19
C ALA A 173 -8.66 2.01 -7.25
N ALA A 174 -9.67 2.44 -8.02
CA ALA A 174 -10.93 1.73 -8.21
C ALA A 174 -10.88 0.71 -9.36
N GLU A 175 -9.84 0.75 -10.20
CA GLU A 175 -9.64 -0.21 -11.28
C GLU A 175 -9.39 -1.61 -10.72
N LEU A 176 -10.31 -2.54 -11.00
CA LEU A 176 -10.19 -3.94 -10.64
C LEU A 176 -9.45 -4.71 -11.74
N ASP A 177 -8.52 -5.59 -11.35
CA ASP A 177 -7.76 -6.46 -12.26
C ASP A 177 -6.93 -5.72 -13.35
N ALA A 178 -6.56 -4.46 -13.11
CA ALA A 178 -5.82 -3.64 -14.06
C ALA A 178 -4.30 -3.91 -14.11
N SER A 179 -3.74 -4.58 -13.09
CA SER A 179 -2.32 -4.96 -13.04
C SER A 179 -2.16 -6.42 -12.66
N THR A 180 -1.16 -7.07 -13.25
CA THR A 180 -0.72 -8.44 -12.87
C THR A 180 0.53 -8.42 -11.98
N THR A 181 1.04 -7.23 -11.64
CA THR A 181 2.23 -7.05 -10.82
C THR A 181 1.92 -7.31 -9.35
N VAL A 182 2.72 -8.17 -8.72
CA VAL A 182 2.67 -8.43 -7.27
C VAL A 182 3.96 -7.92 -6.63
N PRO A 183 3.96 -6.73 -6.01
CA PRO A 183 5.08 -6.23 -5.24
C PRO A 183 5.34 -7.08 -3.99
N VAL A 184 6.55 -7.62 -3.86
CA VAL A 184 7.01 -8.38 -2.69
C VAL A 184 8.11 -7.59 -1.99
N LEU A 185 7.99 -7.44 -0.67
CA LEU A 185 8.98 -6.77 0.16
C LEU A 185 10.15 -7.74 0.44
N VAL A 186 11.31 -7.46 -0.16
CA VAL A 186 12.56 -8.21 0.04
C VAL A 186 13.68 -7.23 0.37
N ASP A 187 14.46 -7.51 1.42
CA ASP A 187 15.55 -6.64 1.90
C ASP A 187 15.13 -5.17 2.13
N GLY A 188 13.89 -5.00 2.60
CA GLY A 188 13.29 -3.71 2.89
C GLY A 188 12.87 -2.89 1.66
N ALA A 189 12.80 -3.49 0.46
CA ALA A 189 12.24 -2.85 -0.73
C ALA A 189 11.21 -3.74 -1.43
N PHE A 190 10.11 -3.16 -1.88
CA PHE A 190 9.19 -3.82 -2.79
C PHE A 190 9.80 -3.92 -4.19
N ALA A 191 9.71 -5.10 -4.78
CA ALA A 191 10.10 -5.41 -6.16
C ALA A 191 9.14 -6.48 -6.73
N PRO A 192 9.12 -6.74 -8.05
CA PRO A 192 8.29 -7.80 -8.61
C PRO A 192 8.69 -9.17 -8.05
N ILE A 193 7.74 -10.09 -7.92
CA ILE A 193 8.02 -11.48 -7.55
C ILE A 193 9.02 -12.11 -8.54
N GLY A 194 10.06 -12.78 -8.02
CA GLY A 194 11.11 -13.41 -8.83
C GLY A 194 12.30 -12.51 -9.22
N GLN A 195 12.38 -11.28 -8.70
CA GLN A 195 13.59 -10.44 -8.77
C GLN A 195 14.22 -10.23 -7.38
N GLY A 196 14.59 -11.33 -6.73
CA GLY A 196 15.64 -11.37 -5.70
C GLY A 196 16.86 -12.06 -6.32
N GLU A 197 18.06 -11.61 -5.97
CA GLU A 197 19.33 -12.19 -6.45
C GLU A 197 19.38 -13.72 -6.38
#